data_AF-A0A968ITQ6-F1
#
_entry.id   AF-A0A968ITQ6-F1
#
_cell.length_a   1.000
_cell.length_b   1.000
_cell.length_c   1.000
_cell.angle_alpha   90.00
_cell.angle_beta   90.00
_cell.angle_gamma   90.00
#
_symmetry.space_group_name_H-M   'P 1'
#
loop_
_entity.id
_entity.type
_entity.pdbx_description
1 polymer ?
#
loop_
_entity_poly.entity_id
_entity_poly.type
_entity_poly.pdbx_seq_one_letter_code
_entity_poly.pdbx_strand_id
1 'polypeptide(L)'
;MPTKDTTAFFALKHAIDDQVARLGWSKERCIVYIKDRYKVRSRLSMSDDQLRHLLKVLSSMSTHATSERSSNRVDRRRRKKRF
;
A
#
# COMPACT_ATOMS: atom_id res chain seq x y z
N MET A 1 28.82 6.84 -9.02
CA MET A 1 27.80 7.36 -9.94
C MET A 1 26.48 6.69 -9.61
N PRO A 2 25.44 7.41 -9.18
CA PRO A 2 24.11 6.80 -9.07
C PRO A 2 23.68 6.34 -10.46
N THR A 3 23.39 5.05 -10.61
CA THR A 3 22.88 4.52 -11.87
C THR A 3 21.50 5.13 -12.11
N LYS A 4 21.19 5.52 -13.35
CA LYS A 4 19.92 6.18 -13.72
C LYS A 4 18.70 5.39 -13.23
N ASP A 5 18.87 4.09 -13.02
CA ASP A 5 17.86 3.15 -12.55
C ASP A 5 17.49 3.34 -11.07
N THR A 6 18.45 3.76 -10.22
CA THR A 6 18.14 3.97 -8.79
C THR A 6 17.22 5.17 -8.59
N THR A 7 17.48 6.27 -9.30
CA THR A 7 16.64 7.48 -9.25
C THR A 7 15.22 7.19 -9.75
N ALA A 8 15.09 6.42 -10.82
CA ALA A 8 13.79 6.01 -11.37
C ALA A 8 13.00 5.13 -10.38
N PHE A 9 13.69 4.20 -9.70
CA PHE A 9 13.10 3.35 -8.67
C PHE A 9 12.55 4.16 -7.48
N PHE A 10 13.32 5.12 -6.98
CA PHE A 10 12.86 5.99 -5.87
C PHE A 10 11.70 6.89 -6.31
N ALA A 11 11.73 7.44 -7.52
CA ALA A 11 10.65 8.26 -8.06
C ALA A 11 9.32 7.49 -8.14
N LEU A 12 9.35 6.23 -8.60
CA LEU A 12 8.16 5.38 -8.63
C LEU A 12 7.58 5.11 -7.24
N LYS A 13 8.44 4.96 -6.22
CA LYS A 13 7.98 4.76 -4.84
C LYS A 13 7.31 5.98 -4.28
N HIS A 14 7.91 7.15 -4.47
CA HIS A 14 7.30 8.42 -4.07
C HIS A 14 5.94 8.60 -4.73
N ALA A 15 5.83 8.36 -6.04
CA ALA A 15 4.55 8.44 -6.73
C ALA A 15 3.51 7.47 -6.17
N ILE A 16 3.89 6.24 -5.79
CA ILE A 16 2.99 5.29 -5.14
C ILE A 16 2.57 5.80 -3.75
N ASP A 17 3.50 6.33 -2.96
CA ASP A 17 3.19 6.92 -1.64
C ASP A 17 2.18 8.07 -1.76
N ASP A 18 2.35 8.94 -2.76
CA ASP A 18 1.42 10.04 -3.02
C ASP A 18 0.03 9.54 -3.39
N GLN A 19 -0.07 8.50 -4.23
CA GLN A 19 -1.37 7.90 -4.58
C GLN A 19 -2.02 7.19 -3.39
N VAL A 20 -1.23 6.49 -2.56
CA VAL A 20 -1.71 5.85 -1.32
C VAL A 20 -2.25 6.91 -0.36
N ALA A 21 -1.54 8.03 -0.20
CA ALA A 21 -2.00 9.17 0.61
C ALA A 21 -3.27 9.80 0.03
N ARG A 22 -3.33 10.00 -1.28
CA ARG A 22 -4.52 10.52 -2.00
C ARG A 22 -5.76 9.64 -1.78
N LEU A 23 -5.59 8.32 -1.72
CA LEU A 23 -6.65 7.35 -1.46
C LEU A 23 -7.03 7.21 0.01
N GLY A 24 -6.33 7.92 0.92
CA GLY A 24 -6.51 7.80 2.37
C GLY A 24 -6.09 6.44 2.93
N TRP A 25 -5.20 5.73 2.25
CA TRP A 25 -4.76 4.41 2.69
C TRP A 25 -3.65 4.51 3.74
N SER A 26 -3.74 3.67 4.77
CA SER A 26 -2.61 3.46 5.66
C SER A 26 -1.51 2.64 4.97
N LYS A 27 -0.28 2.75 5.47
CA LYS A 27 0.85 1.96 4.97
C LYS A 27 0.57 0.46 5.10
N GLU A 28 -0.09 0.03 6.17
CA GLU A 28 -0.49 -1.36 6.39
C GLU A 28 -1.49 -1.84 5.35
N ARG A 29 -2.48 -1.01 5.00
CA ARG A 29 -3.46 -1.34 3.94
C ARG A 29 -2.76 -1.53 2.59
N CYS A 30 -1.82 -0.66 2.26
CA CYS A 30 -1.00 -0.79 1.05
C CYS A 30 -0.17 -2.10 1.08
N ILE A 31 0.47 -2.44 2.20
CA ILE A 31 1.23 -3.70 2.34
C ILE A 31 0.32 -4.92 2.18
N VAL A 32 -0.87 -4.91 2.79
CA VAL A 32 -1.85 -6.01 2.66
C VAL A 32 -2.29 -6.16 1.20
N TYR A 33 -2.60 -5.05 0.52
CA TYR A 33 -2.97 -5.05 -0.88
C TYR A 33 -1.86 -5.64 -1.77
N ILE A 34 -0.61 -5.26 -1.51
CA ILE A 34 0.55 -5.77 -2.25
C ILE A 34 0.73 -7.28 -2.03
N LYS A 35 0.65 -7.73 -0.78
CA LYS A 35 0.74 -9.16 -0.45
C LYS A 35 -0.36 -9.96 -1.12
N ASP A 36 -1.58 -9.45 -1.12
CA ASP A 36 -2.71 -10.16 -1.71
C ASP A 36 -2.60 -10.23 -3.24
N ARG A 37 -2.32 -9.10 -3.90
CA ARG A 37 -2.38 -9.02 -5.36
C ARG A 37 -1.09 -9.44 -6.08
N TYR A 38 0.06 -9.14 -5.50
CA TYR A 38 1.37 -9.38 -6.12
C TYR A 38 2.15 -10.53 -5.48
N LYS A 39 1.63 -11.11 -4.38
CA LYS A 39 2.26 -12.22 -3.64
C LYS A 39 3.68 -11.91 -3.14
N VAL A 40 4.00 -10.63 -2.95
CA VAL A 40 5.28 -10.18 -2.42
C VAL A 40 5.12 -9.48 -1.08
N ARG A 41 6.21 -9.44 -0.28
CA ARG A 41 6.16 -8.95 1.10
C ARG A 41 5.94 -7.44 1.21
N SER A 42 6.47 -6.66 0.26
CA SER A 42 6.42 -5.19 0.26
C SER A 42 6.81 -4.61 -1.11
N ARG A 43 6.67 -3.28 -1.27
CA ARG A 43 7.16 -2.52 -2.44
C ARG A 43 8.67 -2.61 -2.67
N LEU A 44 9.45 -2.98 -1.66
CA LEU A 44 10.90 -3.19 -1.80
C LEU A 44 11.22 -4.51 -2.50
N SER A 45 10.27 -5.46 -2.49
CA SER A 45 10.42 -6.79 -3.09
C SER A 45 9.69 -6.92 -4.42
N MET A 46 9.16 -5.81 -4.95
CA MET A 46 8.45 -5.76 -6.23
C MET A 46 9.43 -5.53 -7.37
N SER A 47 9.17 -6.13 -8.53
CA SER A 47 9.84 -5.76 -9.77
C SER A 47 9.35 -4.40 -10.29
N ASP A 48 10.12 -3.77 -11.18
CA ASP A 48 9.76 -2.47 -11.77
C ASP A 48 8.42 -2.50 -12.49
N ASP A 49 8.12 -3.57 -13.22
CA ASP A 49 6.83 -3.75 -13.89
C ASP A 49 5.67 -3.82 -12.88
N GLN A 50 5.88 -4.50 -11.76
CA GLN A 50 4.87 -4.59 -10.70
C GLN A 50 4.65 -3.22 -10.05
N LEU A 51 5.71 -2.43 -9.83
CA LEU A 51 5.60 -1.07 -9.29
C LEU A 51 4.84 -0.14 -10.26
N ARG A 52 5.15 -0.20 -11.56
CA ARG A 52 4.43 0.56 -12.60
C ARG A 52 2.96 0.16 -12.67
N HIS A 53 2.67 -1.14 -12.62
CA HIS A 53 1.31 -1.63 -12.60
C HIS A 53 0.56 -1.17 -11.35
N LEU A 54 1.20 -1.24 -10.17
CA LEU A 54 0.60 -0.78 -8.91
C LEU A 54 0.27 0.71 -8.97
N LEU A 55 1.19 1.53 -9.47
CA LEU A 55 0.96 2.97 -9.64
C LEU A 55 -0.23 3.24 -10.55
N LYS A 56 -0.34 2.52 -11.68
CA LYS A 56 -1.46 2.65 -12.62
C LYS A 56 -2.80 2.25 -11.98
N VAL A 57 -2.81 1.19 -11.18
CA VAL A 57 -4.02 0.76 -10.47
C VAL A 57 -4.43 1.83 -9.45
N LEU A 58 -3.50 2.30 -8.63
CA LEU A 58 -3.78 3.30 -7.61
C LEU A 58 -4.22 4.65 -8.21
N SER A 59 -3.66 5.05 -9.36
CA SER A 59 -4.10 6.27 -10.05
C SER A 59 -5.51 6.13 -10.65
N SER A 60 -5.88 4.93 -11.11
CA SER A 60 -7.22 4.64 -11.62
C SER A 60 -8.29 4.50 -10.52
N MET A 61 -7.88 4.31 -9.26
CA MET A 61 -8.81 4.20 -8.15
C MET A 61 -9.40 5.57 -7.77
N SER A 62 -10.73 5.62 -7.67
CA SER A 62 -11.44 6.79 -7.12
C SER A 62 -11.21 6.90 -5.62
N THR A 63 -11.07 8.14 -5.13
CA THR A 63 -10.94 8.46 -3.69
C THR A 63 -12.14 7.97 -2.88
N HIS A 64 -13.32 7.86 -3.49
CA HIS A 64 -14.54 7.41 -2.83
C HIS A 64 -14.65 5.89 -2.67
N ALA A 65 -13.87 5.09 -3.41
CA ALA A 65 -14.00 3.63 -3.42
C ALA A 65 -13.46 2.94 -2.14
N THR A 66 -12.87 3.68 -1.21
CA THR A 66 -12.06 3.12 -0.12
C THR A 66 -12.67 3.27 1.27
N SER A 67 -13.81 3.99 1.37
CA SER A 67 -14.55 4.27 2.61
C SER A 67 -15.29 3.05 3.17
N GLU A 68 -15.62 2.06 2.35
CA GLU A 68 -16.29 0.85 2.86
C GLU A 68 -15.29 -0.20 3.37
N ARG A 69 -15.49 -0.61 4.63
CA ARG A 69 -14.72 -1.59 5.42
C ARG A 69 -13.47 -1.09 6.16
N SER A 70 -13.63 -0.08 7.01
CA SER A 70 -12.98 -0.12 8.32
C SER A 70 -13.90 -0.84 9.32
N SER A 71 -14.10 -2.15 9.11
CA SER A 71 -14.87 -2.97 10.05
C SER A 71 -13.94 -3.42 11.18
N ASN A 72 -13.84 -2.59 12.23
CA ASN A 72 -13.85 -3.01 13.63
C ASN A 72 -13.18 -4.35 13.97
N ARG A 73 -11.87 -4.48 13.77
CA ARG A 73 -11.09 -5.67 14.21
C ARG A 73 -10.20 -5.46 15.43
N VAL A 74 -10.36 -4.36 16.17
CA VAL A 74 -9.59 -4.10 17.40
C VAL A 74 -10.44 -4.14 18.69
N ASP A 75 -11.74 -4.46 18.61
CA ASP A 75 -12.60 -4.67 19.79
C ASP A 75 -12.50 -6.08 20.42
N ARG A 76 -11.65 -6.96 19.84
CA ARG A 76 -11.49 -8.34 20.31
C ARG A 76 -10.39 -8.58 21.34
N ARG A 77 -9.72 -7.52 21.83
CA ARG A 77 -9.00 -7.59 23.12
C ARG A 77 -9.90 -7.17 24.28
N ARG A 78 -11.11 -7.75 24.27
CA ARG A 78 -11.95 -7.91 25.45
C ARG A 78 -11.09 -8.46 26.59
N ARG A 79 -11.07 -7.70 27.68
CA ARG A 79 -11.58 -8.16 28.97
C ARG A 79 -11.20 -9.61 29.31
N LYS A 80 -9.94 -9.82 29.69
CA LYS A 80 -9.60 -10.94 30.60
C LYS A 80 -8.35 -10.57 31.40
N LYS A 81 -8.55 -9.66 32.35
CA LYS A 81 -7.83 -9.56 33.63
C LYS A 81 -8.61 -8.60 34.53
N ARG A 82 -9.82 -9.03 34.87
CA ARG A 82 -10.43 -8.75 36.16
C ARG A 82 -10.34 -10.06 36.93
N PHE A 83 -9.44 -10.09 37.91
CA PHE A 83 -9.56 -10.61 39.27
C PHE A 83 -8.22 -10.33 39.94
#